data_AF-A0A4U9CX43-F1
#
_entry.id   AF-A0A4U9CX43-F1
#
_cell.length_a   1.000
_cell.length_b   1.000
_cell.length_c   1.000
_cell.angle_alpha   90.00
_cell.angle_beta   90.00
_cell.angle_gamma   90.00
#
_symmetry.space_group_name_H-M   'P 1'
#
loop_
_entity.id
_entity.type
_entity.pdbx_description
1 polymer ?
#
loop_
_entity_poly.entity_id
_entity_poly.type
_entity_poly.pdbx_seq_one_letter_code
_entity_poly.pdbx_strand_id
1 'polypeptide(L)'
;MPSLLPLKRYNGFVETQRDEDFGRTTALRAPINEGPFHAIRIAPGVHHTMGGVTINTATAVLNTAQQPIPGAYAAGEVVGGIHGGNRIGGNAVADIIIFGTLAGHQAAIRARG
;
A
#
# COMPACT_ATOMS: atom_id res chain seq x y z
N MET A 1 -13.32 -32.57 -14.71
CA MET A 1 -13.76 -31.47 -13.84
C MET A 1 -12.72 -31.29 -12.74
N PRO A 2 -12.17 -30.08 -12.49
CA PRO A 2 -11.28 -29.88 -11.35
C PRO A 2 -12.03 -30.28 -10.06
N SER A 3 -11.35 -31.00 -9.15
CA SER A 3 -11.97 -31.50 -7.93
C SER A 3 -12.43 -30.35 -7.04
N LEU A 4 -13.66 -30.39 -6.51
CA LEU A 4 -14.16 -29.41 -5.53
C LEU A 4 -13.58 -29.61 -4.11
N LEU A 5 -12.64 -30.54 -3.93
CA LEU A 5 -12.02 -30.87 -2.64
C LEU A 5 -11.36 -29.65 -1.95
N PRO A 6 -10.62 -28.77 -2.66
CA PRO A 6 -10.04 -27.59 -2.04
C PRO A 6 -11.11 -26.60 -1.53
N LEU A 7 -12.24 -26.47 -2.24
CA LEU A 7 -13.34 -25.62 -1.79
C LEU A 7 -14.00 -26.17 -0.52
N LYS A 8 -14.21 -27.49 -0.43
CA LYS A 8 -14.73 -28.12 0.80
C LYS A 8 -13.80 -27.89 1.99
N ARG A 9 -12.47 -28.06 1.80
CA ARG A 9 -11.47 -27.81 2.84
C ARG A 9 -11.49 -26.35 3.30
N TYR A 10 -11.48 -25.41 2.35
CA TYR A 10 -11.58 -23.98 2.63
C TYR A 10 -12.87 -23.62 3.36
N ASN A 11 -14.02 -24.17 2.96
CA ASN A 11 -15.30 -23.88 3.61
C ASN A 11 -15.32 -24.33 5.07
N GLY A 12 -14.69 -25.48 5.39
CA GLY A 12 -14.48 -25.89 6.78
C GLY A 12 -13.65 -24.88 7.59
N PHE A 13 -12.63 -24.26 6.98
CA PHE A 13 -11.85 -23.21 7.65
C PHE A 13 -12.64 -21.93 7.90
N VAL A 14 -13.59 -21.61 7.02
CA VAL A 14 -14.51 -20.48 7.25
C VAL A 14 -15.42 -20.76 8.45
N GLU A 15 -15.91 -21.98 8.62
CA GLU A 15 -16.75 -22.33 9.77
C GLU A 15 -15.97 -22.30 11.09
N THR A 16 -14.75 -22.84 11.11
CA THR A 16 -13.92 -22.92 12.32
C THR A 16 -13.12 -21.66 12.60
N GLN A 17 -13.08 -20.71 11.65
CA GLN A 17 -12.19 -19.54 11.66
C GLN A 17 -10.70 -19.93 11.82
N ARG A 18 -10.33 -21.13 11.39
CA ARG A 18 -8.98 -21.68 11.54
C ARG A 18 -8.53 -22.35 10.24
N ASP A 19 -7.65 -21.68 9.52
CA ASP A 19 -6.92 -22.25 8.39
C ASP A 19 -5.67 -22.99 8.90
N GLU A 20 -5.76 -24.31 8.96
CA GLU A 20 -4.65 -25.16 9.42
C GLU A 20 -3.61 -25.41 8.34
N ASP A 21 -3.93 -25.15 7.07
CA ASP A 21 -3.06 -25.47 5.95
C ASP A 21 -2.05 -24.33 5.72
N PHE A 22 -2.47 -23.06 5.85
CA PHE A 22 -1.62 -21.89 5.59
C PHE A 22 -1.65 -20.81 6.67
N GLY A 23 -2.43 -21.00 7.74
CA GLY A 23 -2.45 -20.08 8.88
C GLY A 23 -3.13 -18.74 8.60
N ARG A 24 -4.01 -18.65 7.59
CA ARG A 24 -4.77 -17.42 7.32
C ARG A 24 -5.66 -17.04 8.51
N THR A 25 -5.44 -15.86 9.07
CA THR A 25 -6.21 -15.32 10.20
C THR A 25 -7.22 -14.23 9.81
N THR A 26 -7.15 -13.74 8.57
CA THR A 26 -8.00 -12.64 8.10
C THR A 26 -8.86 -13.07 6.91
N ALA A 27 -10.01 -12.41 6.74
CA ALA A 27 -10.88 -12.56 5.58
C ALA A 27 -11.41 -13.99 5.31
N LEU A 28 -11.43 -14.88 6.32
CA LEU A 28 -12.20 -16.15 6.30
C LEU A 28 -13.69 -15.85 6.52
N ARG A 29 -14.32 -15.07 5.62
CA ARG A 29 -15.64 -14.47 5.87
C ARG A 29 -16.82 -15.29 5.38
N ALA A 30 -16.68 -15.86 4.19
CA ALA A 30 -17.79 -16.51 3.49
C ALA A 30 -17.32 -17.82 2.84
N PRO A 31 -18.10 -18.90 2.96
CA PRO A 31 -17.85 -20.12 2.23
C PRO A 31 -18.06 -19.88 0.72
N ILE A 32 -17.37 -20.65 -0.10
CA ILE A 32 -17.53 -20.70 -1.55
C ILE A 32 -18.26 -22.02 -1.86
N ASN A 33 -19.58 -22.01 -1.74
CA ASN A 33 -20.44 -23.18 -1.87
C ASN A 33 -21.65 -22.98 -2.81
N GLU A 34 -21.93 -21.73 -3.20
CA GLU A 34 -23.02 -21.37 -4.10
C GLU A 34 -22.48 -20.85 -5.43
N GLY A 35 -23.04 -21.35 -6.52
CA GLY A 35 -22.67 -20.93 -7.88
C GLY A 35 -23.40 -19.66 -8.34
N PRO A 36 -23.02 -19.11 -9.50
CA PRO A 36 -21.96 -19.59 -10.39
C PRO A 36 -20.54 -19.32 -9.85
N PHE A 37 -19.63 -20.27 -10.05
CA PHE A 37 -18.23 -20.13 -9.65
C PHE A 37 -17.44 -19.35 -10.71
N HIS A 38 -16.47 -18.56 -10.25
CA HIS A 38 -15.64 -17.71 -11.10
C HIS A 38 -14.16 -17.98 -10.85
N ALA A 39 -13.34 -17.84 -11.89
CA ALA A 39 -11.89 -17.96 -11.80
C ALA A 39 -11.22 -16.87 -12.65
N ILE A 40 -10.14 -16.30 -12.14
CA ILE A 40 -9.34 -15.27 -12.82
C ILE A 40 -7.88 -15.72 -12.76
N ARG A 41 -7.20 -15.78 -13.91
CA ARG A 41 -5.77 -16.07 -13.97
C ARG A 41 -4.98 -14.84 -13.52
N ILE A 42 -4.05 -15.03 -12.58
CA ILE A 42 -3.21 -13.95 -12.03
C ILE A 42 -1.72 -14.26 -12.20
N ALA A 43 -0.90 -13.21 -12.19
CA ALA A 43 0.56 -13.27 -12.13
C ALA A 43 1.10 -12.03 -11.41
N PRO A 44 2.33 -12.07 -10.85
CA PRO A 44 2.98 -10.89 -10.27
C PRO A 44 3.23 -9.80 -11.32
N GLY A 45 3.19 -8.54 -10.89
CA GLY A 45 3.54 -7.37 -11.69
C GLY A 45 4.23 -6.30 -10.84
N VAL A 46 5.11 -5.51 -11.45
CA VAL A 46 5.70 -4.34 -10.79
C VAL A 46 4.57 -3.38 -10.43
N HIS A 47 4.55 -2.91 -9.18
CA HIS A 47 3.39 -2.20 -8.65
C HIS A 47 3.69 -0.82 -8.07
N HIS A 48 4.78 -0.67 -7.32
CA HIS A 48 5.08 0.55 -6.59
C HIS A 48 6.59 0.66 -6.29
N THR A 49 7.14 1.87 -6.34
CA THR A 49 8.53 2.15 -5.95
C THR A 49 8.59 2.92 -4.64
N MET A 50 9.05 2.27 -3.56
CA MET A 50 9.12 2.88 -2.23
C MET A 50 10.27 3.89 -2.05
N GLY A 51 11.26 3.88 -2.95
CA GLY A 51 12.37 4.83 -2.96
C GLY A 51 12.01 6.10 -3.70
N GLY A 52 12.86 7.13 -3.59
CA GLY A 52 12.60 8.42 -4.21
C GLY A 52 13.42 9.55 -3.61
N VAL A 53 13.03 10.79 -3.88
CA VAL A 53 13.66 11.97 -3.28
C VAL A 53 13.46 11.96 -1.77
N THR A 54 14.49 12.35 -1.02
CA THR A 54 14.39 12.45 0.44
C THR A 54 13.74 13.78 0.81
N ILE A 55 12.76 13.74 1.72
CA ILE A 55 12.13 14.92 2.30
C ILE A 55 12.28 14.91 3.82
N ASN A 56 12.18 16.09 4.44
CA ASN A 56 11.92 16.18 5.88
C ASN A 56 10.40 16.11 6.19
N THR A 57 10.04 16.18 7.46
CA THR A 57 8.63 16.17 7.92
C THR A 57 7.81 17.38 7.45
N ALA A 58 8.46 18.43 6.95
CA ALA A 58 7.82 19.58 6.33
C ALA A 58 7.81 19.47 4.79
N THR A 59 8.03 18.28 4.22
CA THR A 59 8.02 17.98 2.77
C THR A 59 9.07 18.72 1.94
N ALA A 60 10.04 19.38 2.58
CA ALA A 60 11.13 20.02 1.86
C ALA A 60 12.13 18.95 1.37
N VAL A 61 12.49 19.02 0.09
CA VAL A 61 13.47 18.11 -0.51
C VAL A 61 14.85 18.36 0.10
N LEU A 62 15.54 17.29 0.46
CA LEU A 62 16.88 17.35 1.03
C LEU A 62 17.95 17.07 -0.03
N ASN A 63 19.06 17.80 0.04
CA ASN A 63 20.26 17.48 -0.72
C ASN A 63 21.03 16.31 -0.08
N THR A 64 22.17 15.94 -0.68
CA THR A 64 23.04 14.86 -0.19
C THR A 64 23.64 15.13 1.19
N ALA A 65 23.72 16.39 1.61
CA ALA A 65 24.17 16.80 2.94
C ALA A 65 23.00 16.89 3.97
N GLN A 66 21.82 16.36 3.65
CA GLN A 66 20.60 16.42 4.47
C GLN A 66 20.10 17.84 4.77
N GLN A 67 20.45 18.80 3.92
CA GLN A 67 19.99 20.18 4.04
C GLN A 67 18.80 20.43 3.10
N PRO A 68 17.76 21.17 3.54
CA PRO A 68 16.65 21.54 2.67
C PRO A 68 17.11 22.36 1.47
N ILE A 69 16.63 22.00 0.29
CA ILE A 69 16.79 22.77 -0.93
C ILE A 69 15.69 23.85 -0.96
N PRO A 70 16.03 25.16 -0.89
CA PRO A 70 15.03 26.21 -0.79
C PRO A 70 14.05 26.21 -1.97
N GLY A 71 12.75 26.17 -1.67
CA GLY A 71 11.68 26.19 -2.69
C GLY A 71 11.36 24.84 -3.32
N ALA A 72 12.09 23.76 -3.00
CA ALA A 72 11.81 22.43 -3.50
C ALA A 72 11.00 21.62 -2.47
N TYR A 73 9.78 21.24 -2.85
CA TYR A 73 8.90 20.38 -2.07
C TYR A 73 8.46 19.18 -2.90
N ALA A 74 8.27 18.03 -2.25
CA ALA A 74 7.82 16.82 -2.91
C ALA A 74 6.86 16.02 -2.02
N ALA A 75 5.94 15.29 -2.66
CA ALA A 75 4.97 14.43 -2.00
C ALA A 75 4.52 13.29 -2.93
N GLY A 76 4.03 12.20 -2.34
CA GLY A 76 3.57 11.01 -3.06
C GLY A 76 4.70 10.07 -3.46
N GLU A 77 4.42 9.17 -4.41
CA GLU A 77 5.33 8.05 -4.77
C GLU A 77 6.72 8.47 -5.28
N VAL A 78 6.90 9.74 -5.66
CA VAL A 78 8.23 10.29 -5.99
C VAL A 78 9.15 10.39 -4.76
N VAL A 79 8.60 10.34 -3.55
CA VAL A 79 9.30 10.49 -2.28
C VAL A 79 9.71 9.13 -1.71
N GLY A 80 10.96 9.05 -1.26
CA GLY A 80 11.49 7.88 -0.57
C GLY A 80 11.35 7.96 0.96
N GLY A 81 11.39 6.80 1.60
CA GLY A 81 11.54 6.68 3.07
C GLY A 81 10.22 6.52 3.84
N ILE A 82 9.09 6.96 3.30
CA ILE A 82 7.77 6.85 3.95
C ILE A 82 7.36 5.37 4.14
N HIS A 83 7.60 4.55 3.12
CA HIS A 83 7.16 3.14 3.09
C HIS A 83 8.27 2.13 3.40
N GLY A 84 9.49 2.58 3.67
CA GLY A 84 10.64 1.72 3.94
C GLY A 84 10.87 0.64 2.87
N GLY A 85 11.11 -0.60 3.31
CA GLY A 85 11.32 -1.74 2.40
C GLY A 85 10.06 -2.35 1.79
N ASN A 86 8.86 -2.01 2.28
CA ASN A 86 7.61 -2.54 1.77
C ASN A 86 6.41 -1.65 2.14
N ARG A 87 5.63 -1.25 1.14
CA ARG A 87 4.41 -0.47 1.37
C ARG A 87 3.24 -1.36 1.82
N ILE A 88 2.54 -0.95 2.88
CA ILE A 88 1.26 -1.56 3.29
C ILE A 88 0.11 -1.11 2.38
N GLY A 89 -0.78 -2.04 2.03
CA GLY A 89 -1.98 -1.74 1.23
C GLY A 89 -2.80 -0.61 1.85
N GLY A 90 -3.17 0.39 1.05
CA GLY A 90 -3.88 1.59 1.50
C GLY A 90 -2.98 2.79 1.82
N ASN A 91 -1.74 2.58 2.27
CA ASN A 91 -0.87 3.69 2.73
C ASN A 91 -0.50 4.70 1.64
N ALA A 92 -0.37 4.29 0.37
CA ALA A 92 -0.04 5.23 -0.72
C ALA A 92 -1.13 6.31 -0.90
N VAL A 93 -2.41 5.94 -0.72
CA VAL A 93 -3.51 6.91 -0.83
C VAL A 93 -3.48 7.90 0.33
N ALA A 94 -3.21 7.42 1.54
CA ALA A 94 -3.04 8.29 2.71
C ALA A 94 -1.84 9.24 2.51
N ASP A 95 -0.72 8.73 2.00
CA ASP A 95 0.51 9.47 1.70
C ASP A 95 0.24 10.65 0.75
N ILE A 96 -0.30 10.40 -0.45
CA ILE A 96 -0.51 11.47 -1.44
C ILE A 96 -1.44 12.58 -0.93
N ILE A 97 -2.44 12.24 -0.12
CA ILE A 97 -3.39 13.23 0.42
C ILE A 97 -2.73 14.04 1.52
N ILE A 98 -2.08 13.38 2.49
CA ILE A 98 -1.51 14.05 3.66
C ILE A 98 -0.28 14.87 3.26
N PHE A 99 0.71 14.23 2.63
CA PHE A 99 1.95 14.92 2.26
C PHE A 99 1.75 15.85 1.06
N GLY A 100 0.83 15.55 0.14
CA GLY A 100 0.48 16.47 -0.94
C GLY A 100 -0.13 17.77 -0.44
N THR A 101 -1.06 17.69 0.52
CA THR A 101 -1.64 18.87 1.17
C THR A 101 -0.58 19.66 1.93
N LEU A 102 0.28 18.97 2.69
CA LEU A 102 1.36 19.61 3.44
C LEU A 102 2.36 20.33 2.52
N ALA A 103 2.80 19.68 1.44
CA ALA A 103 3.71 20.27 0.46
C ALA A 103 3.11 21.52 -0.20
N GLY A 104 1.82 21.47 -0.56
CA GLY A 104 1.11 22.63 -1.08
C GLY A 104 1.08 23.81 -0.10
N HIS A 105 0.77 23.55 1.17
CA HIS A 105 0.78 24.59 2.20
C HIS A 105 2.17 25.20 2.42
N GLN A 106 3.21 24.35 2.50
CA GLN A 106 4.58 24.81 2.72
C GLN A 106 5.11 25.63 1.54
N ALA A 107 4.84 25.19 0.32
CA ALA A 107 5.15 25.94 -0.89
C ALA A 107 4.45 27.31 -0.91
N ALA A 108 3.16 27.36 -0.54
CA ALA A 108 2.39 28.60 -0.50
C ALA A 108 2.88 29.57 0.60
N ILE A 109 3.24 29.08 1.78
CA ILE A 109 3.85 29.90 2.85
C ILE A 109 5.16 30.50 2.35
N ARG A 110 6.02 29.68 1.73
CA ARG A 110 7.32 30.13 1.21
C ARG A 110 7.20 31.15 0.10
N ALA A 111 6.19 31.06 -0.76
CA ALA A 111 6.00 31.99 -1.88
C ALA A 111 5.49 33.38 -1.45
N ARG A 112 4.89 33.49 -0.25
CA ARG A 112 4.36 34.76 0.29
C ARG A 112 5.39 35.59 1.06
N GLY A 113 6.56 35.02 1.37
CA GLY A 113 7.68 35.68 2.05
C GLY A 113 8.91 35.77 1.17
#